data_AF-A0A7X9YBZ1-F1
#
_entry.id   AF-A0A7X9YBZ1-F1
#
_cell.length_a   1.000
_cell.length_b   1.000
_cell.length_c   1.000
_cell.angle_alpha   90.00
_cell.angle_beta   90.00
_cell.angle_gamma   90.00
#
_symmetry.space_group_name_H-M   'P 1'
#
loop_
_entity.id
_entity.type
_entity.pdbx_description
1 polymer ?
#
loop_
_entity_poly.entity_id
_entity_poly.type
_entity_poly.pdbx_seq_one_letter_code
_entity_poly.pdbx_strand_id
1 'polypeptide(L)'
;MIEYLQWIIFIVLNFALDNKVKSQNVRKYLGLSTLAGGLICAIWLPYWINEIKLPSLPIGAILIGSGLYFDRNRHNRVRSTHPLLIAPTLNLAPYFPDDPVMLHLLQLLHENVGLPKHSTVTLNTSINHDLGCSSVEAKQLITALRQDLGMKLGDYQNGRYFKRPGFDAYLHYVDRGSEGKTPLTIGMLYQAIKAKRWDTLALEAKRCQKP
;
A
#
# COMPACT_ATOMS: atom_id res chain seq x y z
N MET A 1 30.51 -14.70 -22.19
CA MET A 1 31.05 -13.56 -21.43
C MET A 1 30.23 -12.28 -21.66
N ILE A 2 29.82 -11.97 -22.90
CA ILE A 2 29.05 -10.76 -23.26
C ILE A 2 27.66 -10.70 -22.60
N GLU A 3 26.94 -11.82 -22.48
CA GLU A 3 25.60 -11.83 -21.88
C GLU A 3 25.59 -11.46 -20.39
N TYR A 4 26.57 -11.94 -19.60
CA TYR A 4 26.68 -11.59 -18.17
C TYR A 4 26.96 -10.10 -17.98
N LEU A 5 27.78 -9.51 -18.85
CA LEU A 5 28.08 -8.08 -18.85
C LEU A 5 26.81 -7.26 -19.18
N GLN A 6 25.99 -7.74 -20.11
CA GLN A 6 24.70 -7.14 -20.44
C GLN A 6 23.72 -7.16 -19.26
N TRP A 7 23.63 -8.27 -18.53
CA TRP A 7 22.80 -8.36 -17.32
C TRP A 7 23.27 -7.43 -16.20
N ILE A 8 24.59 -7.29 -16.00
CA ILE A 8 25.16 -6.34 -15.02
C ILE A 8 24.78 -4.90 -15.40
N ILE A 9 24.86 -4.53 -16.68
CA ILE A 9 24.45 -3.21 -17.16
C ILE A 9 22.97 -2.96 -16.88
N PHE A 10 22.10 -3.94 -17.14
CA PHE A 10 20.67 -3.82 -16.84
C PHE A 10 20.39 -3.64 -15.35
N ILE A 11 21.10 -4.35 -14.48
CA ILE A 11 20.97 -4.21 -13.02
C ILE A 11 21.39 -2.80 -12.58
N VAL A 12 22.54 -2.31 -13.07
CA VAL A 12 23.03 -0.97 -12.74
C VAL A 12 22.10 0.12 -13.26
N LEU A 13 21.58 -0.03 -14.48
CA LEU A 13 20.61 0.91 -15.07
C LEU A 13 19.31 0.94 -14.27
N ASN A 14 18.80 -0.23 -13.85
CA ASN A 14 17.61 -0.33 -13.03
C ASN A 14 17.80 0.41 -11.69
N PHE A 15 18.92 0.18 -11.01
CA PHE A 15 19.25 0.86 -9.76
C PHE A 15 19.39 2.38 -9.92
N ALA A 16 20.00 2.84 -11.02
CA ALA A 16 20.13 4.26 -11.33
C ALA A 16 18.78 4.92 -11.64
N LEU A 17 17.91 4.25 -12.38
CA LEU A 17 16.55 4.71 -12.67
C LEU A 17 15.71 4.80 -11.40
N ASP A 18 15.81 3.81 -10.52
CA ASP A 18 15.08 3.77 -9.25
C ASP A 18 15.49 4.94 -8.32
N ASN A 19 16.79 5.25 -8.27
CA ASN A 19 17.29 6.39 -7.48
C ASN A 19 16.92 7.76 -8.07
N LYS A 20 16.85 7.89 -9.39
CA LYS A 20 16.64 9.18 -10.07
C LYS A 20 15.15 9.51 -10.23
N VAL A 21 14.30 8.50 -10.40
CA VAL A 21 12.86 8.68 -10.70
C VAL A 21 12.04 8.51 -9.42
N LYS A 22 11.96 9.59 -8.62
CA LYS A 22 11.12 9.67 -7.42
C LYS A 22 9.65 10.03 -7.71
N SER A 23 9.34 10.64 -8.85
CA SER A 23 8.00 11.10 -9.16
C SER A 23 7.07 9.96 -9.60
N GLN A 24 5.95 9.82 -8.89
CA GLN A 24 5.05 8.67 -8.99
C GLN A 24 4.42 8.50 -10.38
N ASN A 25 4.03 9.59 -11.03
CA ASN A 25 3.40 9.53 -12.36
C ASN A 25 4.42 9.20 -13.45
N VAL A 26 5.63 9.77 -13.37
CA VAL A 26 6.71 9.53 -14.35
C VAL A 26 7.15 8.07 -14.30
N ARG A 27 7.28 7.49 -13.10
CA ARG A 27 7.63 6.08 -12.92
C ARG A 27 6.63 5.14 -13.58
N LYS A 28 5.33 5.42 -13.46
CA LYS A 28 4.26 4.61 -14.08
C LYS A 28 4.34 4.63 -15.59
N TYR A 29 4.42 5.81 -16.20
CA TYR A 29 4.51 5.93 -17.65
C TYR A 29 5.82 5.35 -18.19
N LEU A 30 6.93 5.55 -17.49
CA LEU A 30 8.23 4.98 -17.86
C LEU A 30 8.23 3.45 -17.77
N GLY A 31 7.68 2.87 -16.69
CA GLY A 31 7.54 1.43 -16.51
C GLY A 31 6.61 0.80 -17.55
N LEU A 32 5.47 1.45 -17.85
CA LEU A 32 4.54 0.98 -18.85
C LEU A 32 5.12 1.05 -20.27
N SER A 33 5.81 2.15 -20.60
CA SER A 33 6.45 2.34 -21.90
C SER A 33 7.60 1.35 -22.13
N THR A 34 8.42 1.09 -21.11
CA THR A 34 9.54 0.14 -21.21
C THR A 34 9.04 -1.31 -21.30
N LEU A 35 7.98 -1.66 -20.58
CA LEU A 35 7.35 -2.97 -20.65
C LEU A 35 6.71 -3.21 -22.02
N ALA A 36 5.91 -2.24 -22.52
CA ALA A 36 5.30 -2.31 -23.84
C ALA A 36 6.36 -2.40 -24.95
N GLY A 37 7.42 -1.59 -24.87
CA GLY A 37 8.53 -1.63 -25.83
C GLY A 37 9.25 -2.99 -25.84
N GLY A 38 9.50 -3.57 -24.66
CA GLY A 38 10.11 -4.90 -24.54
C GLY A 38 9.27 -6.01 -25.17
N LEU A 39 7.94 -5.97 -24.98
CA LEU A 39 7.00 -6.92 -25.61
C LEU A 39 6.93 -6.76 -27.13
N ILE A 40 6.87 -5.52 -27.63
CA ILE A 40 6.83 -5.26 -29.07
C ILE A 40 8.11 -5.76 -29.73
N CYS A 41 9.28 -5.47 -29.16
CA CYS A 41 10.56 -5.97 -29.67
C CYS A 41 10.62 -7.51 -29.68
N ALA A 42 10.12 -8.17 -28.62
CA ALA A 42 10.12 -9.63 -28.53
C ALA A 42 9.22 -10.30 -29.59
N ILE A 43 8.07 -9.71 -29.91
CA ILE A 43 7.07 -10.32 -30.79
C ILE A 43 7.27 -9.94 -32.26
N TRP A 44 7.60 -8.68 -32.55
CA TRP A 44 7.60 -8.15 -33.92
C TRP A 44 8.98 -8.07 -34.57
N LEU A 45 10.06 -7.99 -33.79
CA LEU A 45 11.43 -7.81 -34.32
C LEU A 45 12.42 -8.89 -33.86
N PRO A 46 12.07 -10.19 -33.84
CA PRO A 46 13.00 -11.24 -33.41
C PRO A 46 14.22 -11.35 -34.34
N TYR A 47 14.04 -11.03 -35.63
CA TYR A 47 15.11 -11.03 -36.63
C TYR A 47 16.21 -10.00 -36.32
N TRP A 48 15.82 -8.77 -35.98
CA TRP A 48 16.77 -7.70 -35.63
C TRP A 48 17.52 -7.98 -34.33
N ILE A 49 16.87 -8.62 -33.36
CA ILE A 49 17.49 -9.01 -32.09
C ILE A 49 18.62 -10.01 -32.32
N ASN A 50 18.44 -10.93 -33.27
CA ASN A 50 19.44 -11.93 -33.62
C ASN A 50 20.62 -11.29 -34.40
N GLU A 51 20.34 -10.34 -35.28
CA GLU A 51 21.36 -9.58 -36.04
C GLU A 51 22.27 -8.74 -35.13
N ILE A 52 21.69 -8.13 -34.08
CA ILE A 52 22.41 -7.30 -33.10
C ILE A 52 23.17 -8.17 -32.06
N LYS A 53 22.99 -9.50 -32.07
CA LYS A 53 23.59 -10.46 -31.12
C LYS A 53 23.30 -10.14 -29.64
N LEU A 54 22.14 -9.53 -29.35
CA LEU A 54 21.71 -9.17 -27.98
C LEU A 54 20.36 -9.81 -27.64
N PRO A 55 20.30 -11.16 -27.53
CA PRO A 55 19.04 -11.89 -27.35
C PRO A 55 18.31 -11.58 -26.03
N SER A 56 19.03 -11.12 -25.00
CA SER A 56 18.48 -10.83 -23.67
C SER A 56 17.91 -9.40 -23.53
N LEU A 57 18.04 -8.56 -24.56
CA LEU A 57 17.55 -7.17 -24.54
C LEU A 57 16.03 -7.04 -24.28
N PRO A 58 15.14 -7.79 -24.97
CA PRO A 58 13.71 -7.73 -24.69
C PRO A 58 13.36 -8.23 -23.29
N ILE A 59 14.03 -9.29 -22.82
CA ILE A 59 13.80 -9.88 -21.50
C ILE A 59 14.22 -8.89 -20.40
N GLY A 60 15.37 -8.24 -20.56
CA GLY A 60 15.86 -7.19 -19.66
C GLY A 60 14.90 -6.00 -19.59
N ALA A 61 14.38 -5.54 -20.74
CA ALA A 61 13.41 -4.44 -20.81
C ALA A 61 12.09 -4.78 -20.09
N ILE A 62 11.58 -6.01 -20.26
CA ILE A 62 10.36 -6.48 -19.58
C ILE A 62 10.58 -6.58 -18.06
N LEU A 63 11.74 -7.07 -17.61
CA LEU A 63 12.07 -7.16 -16.18
C LEU A 63 12.23 -5.77 -15.54
N ILE A 64 12.87 -4.83 -16.23
CA ILE A 64 13.01 -3.45 -15.73
C ILE A 64 11.65 -2.74 -15.72
N GLY A 65 10.86 -2.86 -16.79
CA GLY A 65 9.55 -2.24 -16.89
C GLY A 65 8.57 -2.79 -15.85
N SER A 66 8.57 -4.12 -15.63
CA SER A 66 7.76 -4.74 -14.58
C SER A 66 8.21 -4.31 -13.17
N GLY A 67 9.50 -4.22 -12.90
CA GLY A 67 10.02 -3.68 -11.64
C GLY A 67 9.56 -2.23 -11.41
N LEU A 68 9.66 -1.36 -12.41
CA LEU A 68 9.23 0.03 -12.28
C LEU A 68 7.72 0.18 -12.11
N TYR A 69 6.93 -0.65 -12.79
CA TYR A 69 5.46 -0.60 -12.78
C TYR A 69 4.84 -1.24 -11.53
N PHE A 70 5.30 -2.42 -11.13
CA PHE A 70 4.75 -3.17 -9.99
C PHE A 70 5.33 -2.75 -8.65
N ASP A 71 6.53 -2.15 -8.60
CA ASP A 71 7.16 -1.73 -7.36
C ASP A 71 6.60 -0.40 -6.81
N ARG A 72 5.27 -0.30 -6.82
CA ARG A 72 4.43 0.72 -6.16
C ARG A 72 4.68 0.75 -4.64
N ASN A 73 5.15 -0.34 -4.07
CA ASN A 73 5.07 -0.58 -2.62
C ASN A 73 6.41 -0.49 -1.87
N ARG A 74 7.56 -0.51 -2.56
CA ARG A 74 8.87 -0.41 -1.89
C ARG A 74 9.24 1.03 -1.55
N HIS A 75 8.71 2.02 -2.26
CA HIS A 75 8.98 3.44 -2.02
C HIS A 75 8.07 4.10 -0.98
N ASN A 76 6.95 3.46 -0.62
CA ASN A 76 6.21 3.80 0.61
C ASN A 76 6.98 3.37 1.88
N ARG A 77 8.14 2.70 1.75
CA ARG A 77 9.08 2.44 2.86
C ARG A 77 10.03 3.60 3.14
N VAL A 78 9.60 4.85 2.95
CA VAL A 78 10.15 5.90 3.80
C VAL A 78 9.42 5.74 5.15
N ARG A 79 9.81 4.69 5.88
CA ARG A 79 9.52 4.55 7.31
C ARG A 79 10.01 5.86 7.90
N SER A 80 9.10 6.73 8.34
CA SER A 80 9.54 8.00 8.88
C SER A 80 10.27 7.67 10.18
N THR A 81 11.59 7.78 10.17
CA THR A 81 12.46 7.52 11.33
C THR A 81 12.29 8.59 12.41
N HIS A 82 11.28 9.46 12.29
CA HIS A 82 11.04 10.59 13.15
C HIS A 82 9.73 10.40 13.92
N PRO A 83 9.79 9.94 15.18
CA PRO A 83 8.61 9.68 16.01
C PRO A 83 7.83 10.93 16.46
N LEU A 84 8.07 12.12 15.90
CA LEU A 84 7.66 13.39 16.51
C LEU A 84 7.00 14.43 15.58
N LEU A 85 6.76 14.16 14.30
CA LEU A 85 6.12 15.14 13.39
C LEU A 85 4.61 14.90 13.15
N ILE A 86 3.88 14.42 14.16
CA ILE A 86 2.41 14.36 14.11
C ILE A 86 1.75 15.67 14.57
N ALA A 87 2.42 16.48 15.40
CA ALA A 87 1.93 17.81 15.77
C ALA A 87 2.63 18.85 14.89
N PRO A 88 1.94 19.55 13.95
CA PRO A 88 0.84 20.46 14.29
C PRO A 88 -0.30 20.58 13.25
N THR A 89 -0.54 19.59 12.38
CA THR A 89 -1.57 19.71 11.31
C THR A 89 -2.77 18.78 11.44
N LEU A 90 -2.83 17.93 12.47
CA LEU A 90 -3.97 17.04 12.67
C LEU A 90 -4.98 17.67 13.64
N ASN A 91 -6.20 17.92 13.18
CA ASN A 91 -7.30 18.29 14.05
C ASN A 91 -7.79 17.04 14.81
N LEU A 92 -7.25 16.80 16.01
CA LEU A 92 -7.70 15.72 16.89
C LEU A 92 -8.90 16.16 17.73
N ALA A 93 -9.79 15.23 18.04
CA ALA A 93 -10.89 15.49 18.96
C ALA A 93 -10.38 15.80 20.39
N PRO A 94 -11.07 16.63 21.18
CA PRO A 94 -10.63 17.03 22.52
C PRO A 94 -10.54 15.89 23.55
N TYR A 95 -11.11 14.72 23.26
CA TYR A 95 -11.07 13.53 24.12
C TYR A 95 -10.21 12.40 23.52
N PHE A 96 -9.24 12.75 22.67
CA PHE A 96 -8.35 11.75 22.09
C PHE A 96 -7.31 11.30 23.13
N PRO A 97 -7.04 9.99 23.28
CA PRO A 97 -6.10 9.51 24.28
C PRO A 97 -4.65 9.83 23.86
N ASP A 98 -3.92 10.54 24.71
CA ASP A 98 -2.52 10.96 24.51
C ASP A 98 -1.50 9.86 24.88
N ASP A 99 -1.81 8.61 24.56
CA ASP A 99 -0.93 7.48 24.83
C ASP A 99 0.16 7.34 23.75
N PRO A 100 1.39 6.88 24.09
CA PRO A 100 2.44 6.63 23.10
C PRO A 100 2.02 5.60 22.03
N VAL A 101 1.17 4.64 22.42
CA VAL A 101 0.59 3.65 21.51
C VAL A 101 -0.36 4.29 20.50
N MET A 102 -1.14 5.28 20.93
CA MET A 102 -2.08 5.97 20.07
C MET A 102 -1.35 6.84 19.05
N LEU A 103 -0.32 7.57 19.49
CA LEU A 103 0.53 8.35 18.59
C LEU A 103 1.19 7.47 17.52
N HIS A 104 1.68 6.29 17.90
CA HIS A 104 2.27 5.35 16.95
C HIS A 104 1.22 4.76 15.98
N LEU A 105 0.00 4.50 16.46
CA LEU A 105 -1.11 4.09 15.58
C LEU A 105 -1.45 5.19 14.56
N LEU A 106 -1.55 6.44 15.00
CA LEU A 106 -1.79 7.57 14.09
C LEU A 106 -0.67 7.73 13.07
N GLN A 107 0.59 7.49 13.46
CA GLN A 107 1.73 7.48 12.56
C GLN A 107 1.54 6.43 11.46
N LEU A 108 1.25 5.18 11.84
CA LEU A 108 1.04 4.09 10.90
C LEU A 108 -0.18 4.33 9.99
N LEU A 109 -1.24 4.93 10.52
CA LEU A 109 -2.39 5.33 9.71
C LEU A 109 -2.04 6.43 8.70
N HIS A 110 -1.28 7.43 9.12
CA HIS A 110 -0.80 8.48 8.22
C HIS A 110 0.08 7.92 7.11
N GLU A 111 1.00 7.01 7.44
CA GLU A 111 1.93 6.41 6.48
C GLU A 111 1.24 5.47 5.47
N ASN A 112 0.25 4.68 5.91
CA ASN A 112 -0.37 3.65 5.07
C ASN A 112 -1.65 4.10 4.36
N VAL A 113 -2.43 5.00 4.97
CA VAL A 113 -3.76 5.41 4.47
C VAL A 113 -3.79 6.90 4.14
N GLY A 114 -3.06 7.71 4.90
CA GLY A 114 -3.13 9.16 4.83
C GLY A 114 -4.27 9.69 5.69
N LEU A 115 -3.94 10.50 6.69
CA LEU A 115 -4.94 11.15 7.53
C LEU A 115 -5.36 12.50 6.92
N PRO A 116 -6.65 12.83 6.93
CA PRO A 116 -7.15 14.11 6.45
C PRO A 116 -6.65 15.26 7.34
N LYS A 117 -6.08 16.29 6.72
CA LYS A 117 -5.51 17.46 7.42
C LYS A 117 -6.56 18.43 7.94
N HIS A 118 -7.78 18.40 7.39
CA HIS A 118 -8.79 19.44 7.63
C HIS A 118 -10.00 18.94 8.42
N SER A 119 -10.19 17.63 8.58
CA SER A 119 -11.32 17.06 9.32
C SER A 119 -10.90 16.58 10.70
N THR A 120 -11.78 16.76 11.68
CA THR A 120 -11.55 16.29 13.05
C THR A 120 -11.50 14.76 13.09
N VAL A 121 -10.35 14.20 13.45
CA VAL A 121 -10.17 12.76 13.61
C VAL A 121 -10.66 12.37 15.01
N THR A 122 -11.63 11.45 15.05
CA THR A 122 -12.21 10.89 16.28
C THR A 122 -11.93 9.39 16.35
N LEU A 123 -12.12 8.78 17.53
CA LEU A 123 -12.03 7.32 17.67
C LEU A 123 -13.09 6.57 16.83
N ASN A 124 -14.20 7.24 16.52
CA ASN A 124 -15.28 6.67 15.72
C ASN A 124 -15.05 6.85 14.21
N THR A 125 -14.02 7.60 13.81
CA THR A 125 -13.67 7.80 12.41
C THR A 125 -13.42 6.45 11.76
N SER A 126 -14.16 6.21 10.69
CA SER A 126 -14.16 4.99 9.93
C SER A 126 -13.01 5.00 8.92
N ILE A 127 -12.16 3.98 9.00
CA ILE A 127 -10.98 3.85 8.15
C ILE A 127 -11.41 3.54 6.71
N ASN A 128 -12.49 2.79 6.54
CA ASN A 128 -13.00 2.40 5.25
C ASN A 128 -13.78 3.53 4.53
N HIS A 129 -14.65 4.26 5.22
CA HIS A 129 -15.48 5.30 4.59
C HIS A 129 -14.86 6.69 4.70
N ASP A 130 -14.45 7.12 5.91
CA ASP A 130 -13.98 8.49 6.11
C ASP A 130 -12.54 8.70 5.61
N LEU A 131 -11.69 7.66 5.72
CA LEU A 131 -10.32 7.70 5.19
C LEU A 131 -10.19 7.10 3.79
N GLY A 132 -11.26 6.52 3.24
CA GLY A 132 -11.25 5.92 1.90
C GLY A 132 -10.27 4.74 1.73
N CYS A 133 -9.89 4.07 2.82
CA CYS A 133 -8.89 3.00 2.79
C CYS A 133 -9.37 1.78 2.00
N SER A 134 -8.59 1.38 0.99
CA SER A 134 -8.89 0.21 0.19
C SER A 134 -8.60 -1.11 0.93
N SER A 135 -9.19 -2.22 0.49
CA SER A 135 -8.90 -3.55 1.05
C SER A 135 -7.42 -3.92 0.98
N VAL A 136 -6.69 -3.40 -0.01
CA VAL A 136 -5.26 -3.67 -0.21
C VAL A 136 -4.42 -2.88 0.79
N GLU A 137 -4.69 -1.58 0.95
CA GLU A 137 -4.02 -0.73 1.95
C GLU A 137 -4.31 -1.21 3.38
N ALA A 138 -5.54 -1.64 3.65
CA ALA A 138 -5.92 -2.21 4.93
C ALA A 138 -5.09 -3.45 5.31
N LYS A 139 -4.80 -4.33 4.35
CA LYS A 139 -3.93 -5.50 4.59
C LYS A 139 -2.51 -5.08 4.93
N GLN A 140 -1.99 -4.04 4.29
CA GLN A 140 -0.67 -3.50 4.57
C GLN A 140 -0.61 -2.88 5.97
N LEU A 141 -1.60 -2.05 6.31
CA LEU A 141 -1.76 -1.46 7.63
C LEU A 141 -1.79 -2.53 8.73
N ILE A 142 -2.62 -3.57 8.60
CA ILE A 142 -2.73 -4.65 9.59
C ILE A 142 -1.43 -5.46 9.71
N THR A 143 -0.68 -5.59 8.60
CA THR A 143 0.64 -6.22 8.62
C THR A 143 1.66 -5.37 9.36
N ALA A 144 1.66 -4.06 9.14
CA ALA A 144 2.52 -3.11 9.86
C ALA A 144 2.18 -3.10 11.37
N LEU A 145 0.89 -3.06 11.72
CA LEU A 145 0.44 -3.13 13.13
C LEU A 145 0.89 -4.42 13.82
N ARG A 146 0.90 -5.54 13.12
CA ARG A 146 1.42 -6.80 13.66
C ARG A 146 2.93 -6.73 13.90
N GLN A 147 3.68 -6.17 12.97
CA GLN A 147 5.14 -6.12 13.01
C GLN A 147 5.65 -5.10 14.03
N ASP A 148 5.09 -3.89 14.03
CA ASP A 148 5.60 -2.76 14.81
C ASP A 148 5.01 -2.73 16.23
N LEU A 149 3.74 -3.11 16.39
CA LEU A 149 3.04 -3.08 17.69
C LEU A 149 2.82 -4.48 18.30
N GLY A 150 3.23 -5.55 17.60
CA GLY A 150 3.10 -6.92 18.11
C GLY A 150 1.66 -7.44 18.22
N MET A 151 0.71 -6.82 17.51
CA MET A 151 -0.71 -7.19 17.57
C MET A 151 -0.97 -8.53 16.88
N LYS A 152 -1.52 -9.52 17.59
CA LYS A 152 -1.94 -10.80 17.00
C LYS A 152 -3.27 -10.65 16.26
N LEU A 153 -3.36 -11.22 15.04
CA LEU A 153 -4.58 -11.09 14.22
C LEU A 153 -5.79 -11.85 14.72
N GLY A 154 -5.66 -12.80 15.64
CA GLY A 154 -6.80 -13.54 16.19
C GLY A 154 -7.77 -14.03 15.10
N ASP A 155 -8.98 -13.50 15.12
CA ASP A 155 -10.10 -13.78 14.21
C ASP A 155 -10.33 -12.68 13.13
N TYR A 156 -9.36 -11.79 12.92
CA TYR A 156 -9.46 -10.69 11.97
C TYR A 156 -9.73 -11.17 10.54
N GLN A 157 -10.82 -10.68 9.94
CA GLN A 157 -11.15 -10.90 8.54
C GLN A 157 -11.29 -9.58 7.78
N ASN A 158 -10.36 -9.33 6.84
CA ASN A 158 -10.38 -8.12 6.02
C ASN A 158 -11.68 -7.95 5.24
N GLY A 159 -12.27 -9.05 4.77
CA GLY A 159 -13.52 -9.03 4.01
C GLY A 159 -14.77 -8.65 4.81
N ARG A 160 -14.68 -8.61 6.15
CA ARG A 160 -15.76 -8.17 7.05
C ARG A 160 -15.95 -6.67 6.99
N TYR A 161 -14.86 -5.92 6.93
CA TYR A 161 -14.86 -4.45 6.99
C TYR A 161 -14.68 -3.78 5.63
N PHE A 162 -13.91 -4.41 4.73
CA PHE A 162 -13.55 -3.84 3.44
C PHE A 162 -14.31 -4.52 2.30
N LYS A 163 -14.57 -3.74 1.25
CA LYS A 163 -15.14 -4.24 0.00
C LYS A 163 -14.12 -5.19 -0.65
N ARG A 164 -14.60 -6.23 -1.33
CA ARG A 164 -13.70 -7.12 -2.06
C ARG A 164 -13.42 -6.50 -3.44
N PRO A 165 -12.15 -6.43 -3.87
CA PRO A 165 -11.85 -6.02 -5.23
C PRO A 165 -12.51 -7.00 -6.19
N GLY A 166 -13.25 -6.49 -7.17
CA GLY A 166 -13.90 -7.26 -8.21
C GLY A 166 -13.85 -6.52 -9.53
N PHE A 167 -14.19 -7.24 -10.59
CA PHE A 167 -14.36 -6.66 -11.92
C PHE A 167 -15.82 -6.80 -12.33
N ASP A 168 -16.42 -5.79 -12.97
CA ASP A 168 -17.76 -5.92 -13.56
C ASP A 168 -17.74 -6.83 -14.82
N ALA A 169 -18.89 -7.02 -15.46
CA ALA A 169 -18.98 -7.79 -16.71
C ALA A 169 -18.15 -7.19 -17.86
N TYR A 170 -17.76 -5.92 -17.73
CA TYR A 170 -16.98 -5.14 -18.68
C TYR A 170 -15.51 -4.97 -18.25
N LEU A 171 -15.06 -5.76 -17.27
CA LEU A 171 -13.70 -5.72 -16.72
C LEU A 171 -13.29 -4.37 -16.07
N HIS A 172 -14.25 -3.49 -15.75
CA HIS A 172 -13.97 -2.33 -14.92
C HIS A 172 -13.79 -2.74 -13.46
N TYR A 173 -12.84 -2.10 -12.80
CA TYR A 173 -12.62 -2.28 -11.37
C TYR A 173 -13.84 -1.77 -10.60
N VAL A 174 -14.52 -2.66 -9.86
CA VAL A 174 -15.66 -2.33 -9.03
C VAL A 174 -15.48 -2.96 -7.66
N ASP A 175 -15.65 -2.16 -6.62
CA ASP A 175 -15.66 -2.66 -5.27
C ASP A 175 -16.98 -3.37 -4.97
N ARG A 176 -16.97 -4.71 -5.02
CA ARG A 176 -18.17 -5.54 -4.84
C ARG A 176 -18.42 -5.92 -3.37
N GLY A 177 -19.69 -6.07 -3.03
CA GLY A 177 -20.15 -6.62 -1.75
C GLY A 177 -20.05 -5.63 -0.59
N SER A 178 -20.60 -4.42 -0.75
CA SER A 178 -20.47 -3.32 0.20
C SER A 178 -21.73 -3.02 1.02
N GLU A 179 -22.88 -3.58 0.67
CA GLU A 179 -24.13 -3.21 1.35
C GLU A 179 -24.15 -3.79 2.77
N GLY A 180 -24.27 -2.92 3.77
CA GLY A 180 -24.45 -3.30 5.17
C GLY A 180 -23.21 -3.76 5.94
N LYS A 181 -21.98 -3.54 5.42
CA LYS A 181 -20.76 -3.92 6.16
C LYS A 181 -20.48 -3.01 7.34
N THR A 182 -20.10 -3.62 8.47
CA THR A 182 -19.64 -2.90 9.66
C THR A 182 -18.37 -2.10 9.33
N PRO A 183 -18.31 -0.80 9.62
CA PRO A 183 -17.12 -0.03 9.33
C PRO A 183 -16.03 -0.19 10.38
N LEU A 184 -14.79 -0.35 9.94
CA LEU A 184 -13.62 -0.43 10.81
C LEU A 184 -13.26 0.96 11.35
N THR A 185 -13.20 1.13 12.66
CA THR A 185 -12.89 2.44 13.28
C THR A 185 -11.49 2.48 13.90
N ILE A 186 -10.94 3.69 14.05
CA ILE A 186 -9.65 3.91 14.73
C ILE A 186 -9.70 3.37 16.17
N GLY A 187 -10.82 3.53 16.86
CA GLY A 187 -11.04 3.02 18.22
C GLY A 187 -10.95 1.50 18.31
N MET A 188 -11.43 0.76 17.30
CA MET A 188 -11.28 -0.70 17.24
C MET A 188 -9.82 -1.11 17.11
N LEU A 189 -9.05 -0.43 16.24
CA LEU A 189 -7.60 -0.69 16.11
C LEU A 189 -6.88 -0.42 17.44
N TYR A 190 -7.14 0.74 18.06
CA TYR A 190 -6.51 1.11 19.32
C TYR A 190 -6.81 0.10 20.44
N GLN A 191 -8.06 -0.36 20.56
CA GLN A 191 -8.43 -1.39 21.53
C GLN A 191 -7.75 -2.74 21.23
N ALA A 192 -7.68 -3.15 19.97
CA ALA A 192 -7.02 -4.39 19.56
C ALA A 192 -5.52 -4.38 19.90
N ILE A 193 -4.87 -3.23 19.71
CA ILE A 193 -3.45 -3.03 20.05
C ILE A 193 -3.28 -3.08 21.57
N LYS A 194 -4.14 -2.40 22.33
CA LYS A 194 -4.10 -2.42 23.80
C LYS A 194 -4.29 -3.84 24.36
N ALA A 195 -5.17 -4.63 23.74
CA ALA A 195 -5.38 -6.04 24.06
C ALA A 195 -4.28 -6.98 23.47
N LYS A 196 -3.37 -6.46 22.64
CA LYS A 196 -2.37 -7.20 21.84
C LYS A 196 -2.96 -8.33 20.98
N ARG A 197 -4.28 -8.31 20.77
CA ARG A 197 -5.03 -9.34 20.06
C ARG A 197 -6.28 -8.73 19.44
N TRP A 198 -6.57 -9.13 18.22
CA TRP A 198 -7.85 -8.88 17.58
C TRP A 198 -8.92 -9.85 18.11
N ASP A 199 -10.03 -9.30 18.58
CA ASP A 199 -11.24 -10.03 18.96
C ASP A 199 -12.44 -9.27 18.36
N THR A 200 -12.98 -9.79 17.26
CA THR A 200 -14.01 -9.10 16.49
C THR A 200 -15.27 -8.86 17.32
N LEU A 201 -15.71 -9.84 18.10
CA LEU A 201 -16.95 -9.73 18.87
C LEU A 201 -16.80 -8.70 20.00
N ALA A 202 -15.69 -8.73 20.73
CA ALA A 202 -15.44 -7.79 21.81
C ALA A 202 -15.32 -6.34 21.29
N LEU A 203 -14.64 -6.15 20.14
CA LEU A 203 -14.43 -4.84 19.54
C LEU A 203 -15.71 -4.25 18.94
N GLU A 204 -16.52 -5.07 18.26
CA GLU A 204 -17.82 -4.64 17.73
C GLU A 204 -18.84 -4.39 18.84
N ALA A 205 -18.86 -5.19 19.92
CA ALA A 205 -19.76 -4.98 21.06
C ALA A 205 -19.47 -3.67 21.81
N LYS A 206 -18.20 -3.32 22.00
CA LYS A 206 -17.80 -2.05 22.65
C LYS A 206 -18.18 -0.83 21.84
N ARG A 207 -18.36 -0.96 20.53
CA ARG A 207 -18.89 0.11 19.69
C ARG A 207 -20.36 0.40 20.00
N CYS A 208 -21.16 -0.63 20.22
CA CYS A 208 -22.58 -0.50 20.55
C CYS A 208 -22.84 0.05 21.97
N GLN A 209 -21.81 0.13 22.83
CA GLN A 209 -21.94 0.58 24.22
C GLN A 209 -21.72 2.08 24.45
N LYS A 210 -21.61 2.90 23.38
CA LYS A 210 -21.58 4.35 23.55
C LYS A 210 -23.00 4.92 23.42
N PRO A 211 -23.54 5.59 24.46
CA PRO A 211 -24.79 6.35 24.36
C PRO A 211 -24.64 7.57 23.44
#